data_AF-A0A2R6PZX9-F1
#
_entry.id   AF-A0A2R6PZX9-F1
#
_cell.length_a   1.000
_cell.length_b   1.000
_cell.length_c   1.000
_cell.angle_alpha   90.00
_cell.angle_beta   90.00
_cell.angle_gamma   90.00
#
_symmetry.space_group_name_H-M   'P 1'
#
loop_
_entity.id
_entity.type
_entity.pdbx_description
1 polymer ?
#
loop_
_entity_poly.entity_id
_entity_poly.type
_entity_poly.pdbx_seq_one_letter_code
_entity_poly.pdbx_strand_id
1 'polypeptide(L)'
;MKPVWPKGQAKDETCWSGKEYCRSTNNWYCLSKTQADSEALEYAKISGLDVVTVCPTLVLGPMLQSTMNASSLALIQFLKEGYDELENRLRMIIDVRDLAEALEMAYEMPEAEGRYICTAHTTRSQDLVEKLRRVYPNYTHPKKFTEGKEEEKICSEKL
;
A
#
# COMPACT_ATOMS: atom_id res chain seq x y z
N MET A 1 14.76 0.18 -17.27
CA MET A 1 15.12 -1.21 -16.90
C MET A 1 14.29 -1.61 -15.69
N LYS A 2 13.70 -2.82 -15.65
CA LYS A 2 13.03 -3.32 -14.44
C LYS A 2 14.11 -3.44 -13.34
N PRO A 3 13.93 -2.87 -12.14
CA PRO A 3 14.89 -3.12 -11.06
C PRO A 3 14.93 -4.62 -10.82
N VAL A 4 16.13 -5.21 -10.92
CA VAL A 4 16.35 -6.63 -10.66
C VAL A 4 16.46 -6.78 -9.15
N TRP A 5 15.34 -7.13 -8.52
CA TRP A 5 15.32 -7.43 -7.08
C TRP A 5 15.76 -8.89 -6.87
N PRO A 6 16.61 -9.18 -5.88
CA PRO A 6 16.98 -10.56 -5.55
C PRO A 6 15.76 -11.39 -5.18
N LYS A 7 15.60 -12.55 -5.83
CA LYS A 7 14.49 -13.47 -5.52
C LYS A 7 14.59 -13.92 -4.06
N GLY A 8 13.50 -13.77 -3.31
CA GLY A 8 13.37 -14.22 -1.93
C GLY A 8 13.79 -13.19 -0.87
N GLN A 9 14.33 -12.03 -1.26
CA GLN A 9 14.62 -10.95 -0.31
C GLN A 9 13.35 -10.15 -0.02
N ALA A 10 13.01 -10.02 1.26
CA ALA A 10 11.91 -9.15 1.68
C ALA A 10 12.26 -7.68 1.40
N LYS A 11 11.26 -6.89 0.99
CA LYS A 11 11.40 -5.45 0.81
C LYS A 11 11.24 -4.73 2.12
N ASP A 12 12.21 -3.91 2.48
CA ASP A 12 12.22 -3.06 3.66
C ASP A 12 12.25 -1.57 3.27
N GLU A 13 12.44 -0.69 4.26
CA GLU A 13 12.49 0.75 4.12
C GLU A 13 13.64 1.27 3.25
N THR A 14 14.66 0.43 2.98
CA THR A 14 15.75 0.76 2.05
C THR A 14 15.34 0.60 0.58
N CYS A 15 14.20 -0.05 0.33
CA CYS A 15 13.70 -0.33 -1.00
C CYS A 15 13.01 0.89 -1.61
N TRP A 16 13.41 1.24 -2.84
CA TRP A 16 12.81 2.31 -3.61
C TRP A 16 12.18 1.80 -4.91
N SER A 17 11.04 2.39 -5.28
CA SER A 17 10.44 2.14 -6.58
C SER A 17 11.33 2.68 -7.70
N GLY A 18 11.52 1.90 -8.76
CA GLY A 18 12.28 2.35 -9.92
C GLY A 18 11.52 3.41 -10.72
N LYS A 19 11.94 4.69 -10.66
CA LYS A 19 11.29 5.82 -11.35
C LYS A 19 11.08 5.54 -12.85
N GLU A 20 12.09 5.00 -13.53
CA GLU A 20 11.99 4.65 -14.96
C GLU A 20 11.04 3.48 -15.22
N TYR A 21 10.98 2.51 -14.32
CA TYR A 21 10.02 1.41 -14.43
C TYR A 21 8.59 1.93 -14.29
N CYS A 22 8.32 2.78 -13.30
CA CYS A 22 7.02 3.44 -13.15
C CYS A 22 6.64 4.25 -14.39
N ARG A 23 7.60 5.01 -14.97
CA ARG A 23 7.40 5.75 -16.22
C ARG A 23 7.06 4.82 -17.40
N SER A 24 7.85 3.77 -17.61
CA SER A 24 7.67 2.83 -18.74
C SER A 24 6.37 2.02 -18.66
N THR A 25 5.79 1.88 -17.47
CA THR A 25 4.55 1.13 -17.22
C THR A 25 3.34 2.05 -17.02
N ASN A 26 3.49 3.36 -17.26
CA ASN A 26 2.46 4.38 -17.03
C ASN A 26 1.92 4.39 -15.59
N ASN A 27 2.71 3.94 -14.61
CA ASN A 27 2.34 3.94 -13.21
C ASN A 27 2.62 5.31 -12.57
N TRP A 28 1.89 6.32 -13.04
CA TRP A 28 2.11 7.72 -12.73
C TRP A 28 1.91 8.05 -11.25
N TYR A 29 0.95 7.38 -10.60
CA TYR A 29 0.74 7.53 -9.16
C TYR A 29 1.99 7.11 -8.38
N CYS A 30 2.49 5.90 -8.63
CA CYS A 30 3.71 5.42 -7.97
C CYS A 30 4.93 6.29 -8.30
N LEU A 31 5.07 6.75 -9.56
CA LEU A 31 6.15 7.65 -9.96
C LEU A 31 6.09 8.95 -9.14
N SER A 32 4.93 9.61 -9.10
CA SER A 32 4.75 10.89 -8.40
C SER A 32 5.05 10.76 -6.90
N LYS A 33 4.55 9.70 -6.24
CA LYS A 33 4.80 9.44 -4.82
C LYS A 33 6.28 9.14 -4.55
N THR A 34 6.93 8.38 -5.42
CA THR A 34 8.36 8.07 -5.31
C THR A 34 9.22 9.34 -5.43
N GLN A 35 8.88 10.23 -6.38
CA GLN A 35 9.61 11.48 -6.56
C GLN A 35 9.43 12.40 -5.35
N ALA A 36 8.18 12.62 -4.93
CA ALA A 36 7.87 13.48 -3.79
C ALA A 36 8.56 13.01 -2.49
N ASP A 37 8.52 11.71 -2.19
CA ASP A 37 9.18 11.12 -1.01
C ASP A 37 10.70 11.33 -1.07
N SER A 38 11.32 11.05 -2.24
CA SER A 38 12.76 11.24 -2.41
C SER A 38 13.20 12.71 -2.33
N GLU A 39 12.38 13.63 -2.85
CA GLU A 39 12.67 15.07 -2.85
C GLU A 39 12.51 15.68 -1.47
N ALA A 40 11.48 15.26 -0.71
CA ALA A 40 11.28 15.70 0.68
C ALA A 40 12.47 15.31 1.57
N LEU A 41 12.92 14.05 1.49
CA LEU A 41 14.06 13.55 2.27
C LEU A 41 15.39 14.21 1.86
N GLU A 42 15.58 14.53 0.58
CA GLU A 42 16.79 15.24 0.14
C GLU A 42 16.78 16.71 0.57
N TYR A 43 15.61 17.36 0.50
CA TYR A 43 15.45 18.72 0.96
C TYR A 43 15.67 18.85 2.47
N ALA A 44 15.25 17.87 3.26
CA ALA A 44 15.49 17.81 4.70
C ALA A 44 17.00 17.94 5.05
N LYS A 45 17.85 17.19 4.34
CA LYS A 45 19.31 17.18 4.55
C LYS A 45 19.97 18.55 4.36
N ILE A 46 19.44 19.38 3.47
CA ILE A 46 20.01 20.70 3.16
C ILE A 46 19.34 21.84 3.91
N SER A 47 18.11 21.66 4.38
CA SER A 47 17.33 22.69 5.08
C SER A 47 17.46 22.63 6.60
N GLY A 48 17.95 21.49 7.15
CA GLY A 48 17.97 21.25 8.59
C GLY A 48 16.60 20.92 9.18
N LEU A 49 15.59 20.66 8.33
CA LEU A 49 14.31 20.12 8.76
C LEU A 49 14.47 18.65 9.13
N ASP A 50 13.87 18.27 10.26
CA ASP A 50 13.69 16.86 10.61
C ASP A 50 12.47 16.31 9.88
N VAL A 51 12.68 15.28 9.06
CA VAL A 51 11.66 14.71 8.18
C VAL A 51 11.69 13.19 8.28
N VAL A 52 10.56 12.66 8.72
CA VAL A 52 10.23 11.23 8.71
C VAL A 52 9.10 10.99 7.71
N THR A 53 9.17 9.90 6.95
CA THR A 53 8.10 9.53 6.02
C THR A 53 7.52 8.15 6.33
N VAL A 54 6.18 8.10 6.36
CA VAL A 54 5.42 6.87 6.59
C VAL A 54 4.82 6.44 5.26
N CYS A 55 5.09 5.19 4.87
CA CYS A 55 4.73 4.60 3.59
C CYS A 55 3.62 3.55 3.80
N PRO A 56 2.34 3.95 3.83
CA PRO A 56 1.24 3.01 4.00
C PRO A 56 1.00 2.15 2.75
N THR A 57 0.43 0.96 2.99
CA THR A 57 -0.13 0.11 1.92
C THR A 57 -1.60 0.48 1.65
N LEU A 58 -2.46 -0.46 1.24
CA LEU A 58 -3.86 -0.14 0.96
C LEU A 58 -4.60 0.21 2.25
N VAL A 59 -4.88 1.51 2.45
CA VAL A 59 -5.56 2.00 3.66
C VAL A 59 -7.06 1.76 3.54
N LEU A 60 -7.62 0.99 4.47
CA LEU A 60 -9.05 0.72 4.57
C LEU A 60 -9.54 1.06 5.98
N GLY A 61 -10.83 1.31 6.15
CA GLY A 61 -11.41 1.54 7.47
C GLY A 61 -12.61 2.49 7.43
N PRO A 62 -13.12 2.89 8.61
CA PRO A 62 -14.21 3.85 8.72
C PRO A 62 -13.85 5.19 8.06
N MET A 63 -14.78 5.77 7.31
CA MET A 63 -14.60 7.08 6.67
C MET A 63 -15.29 8.16 7.49
N LEU A 64 -14.54 9.21 7.86
CA LEU A 64 -15.10 10.39 8.50
C LEU A 64 -15.62 11.40 7.48
N GLN A 65 -15.07 11.40 6.27
CA GLN A 65 -15.48 12.25 5.17
C GLN A 65 -16.72 11.69 4.46
N SER A 66 -17.52 12.57 3.86
CA SER A 66 -18.74 12.21 3.12
C SER A 66 -18.48 11.65 1.71
N THR A 67 -17.27 11.81 1.19
CA THR A 67 -16.89 11.38 -0.16
C THR A 67 -16.01 10.13 -0.15
N MET A 68 -16.23 9.25 -1.13
CA MET A 68 -15.45 8.02 -1.27
C MET A 68 -14.01 8.36 -1.68
N ASN A 69 -13.02 7.84 -0.94
CA ASN A 69 -11.63 7.89 -1.38
C ASN A 69 -11.31 6.72 -2.33
N ALA A 70 -10.13 6.76 -2.97
CA ALA A 70 -9.74 5.77 -3.96
C ALA A 70 -9.59 4.35 -3.39
N SER A 71 -9.08 4.18 -2.16
CA SER A 71 -8.86 2.87 -1.55
C SER A 71 -10.16 2.19 -1.14
N SER A 72 -11.09 2.95 -0.56
CA SER A 72 -12.45 2.48 -0.26
C SER A 72 -13.23 2.14 -1.53
N LEU A 73 -13.06 2.90 -2.61
CA LEU A 73 -13.65 2.55 -3.90
C LEU A 73 -13.12 1.20 -4.42
N ALA A 74 -11.82 0.93 -4.28
CA ALA A 74 -11.23 -0.36 -4.65
C ALA A 74 -11.80 -1.53 -3.84
N LEU A 75 -12.16 -1.32 -2.56
CA LEU A 75 -12.86 -2.32 -1.76
C LEU A 75 -14.29 -2.57 -2.28
N ILE A 76 -15.02 -1.50 -2.63
CA ILE A 76 -16.39 -1.60 -3.17
C ILE A 76 -16.41 -2.35 -4.50
N GLN A 77 -15.37 -2.24 -5.33
CA GLN A 77 -15.26 -3.01 -6.57
C GLN A 77 -15.29 -4.53 -6.36
N PHE A 78 -14.92 -5.03 -5.16
CA PHE A 78 -15.08 -6.44 -4.81
C PHE A 78 -16.51 -6.83 -4.40
N LEU A 79 -17.33 -5.85 -4.02
CA LEU A 79 -18.70 -6.01 -3.51
C LEU A 79 -19.78 -5.71 -4.55
N LYS A 80 -19.48 -4.99 -5.62
CA LYS A 80 -20.49 -4.53 -6.58
C LYS A 80 -19.94 -4.55 -8.00
N GLU A 81 -20.55 -5.40 -8.84
CA GLU A 81 -20.49 -5.42 -10.32
C GLU A 81 -19.24 -4.76 -10.95
N GLY A 82 -18.05 -5.15 -10.49
CA GLY A 82 -16.79 -4.55 -10.94
C GLY A 82 -16.05 -5.46 -11.92
N TYR A 83 -16.03 -6.76 -11.63
CA TYR A 83 -15.21 -7.73 -12.34
C TYR A 83 -15.80 -9.15 -12.25
N ASP A 84 -16.06 -9.79 -13.39
CA ASP A 84 -16.36 -11.23 -13.44
C ASP A 84 -15.13 -12.08 -13.13
N GLU A 85 -13.95 -11.53 -13.42
CA GLU A 85 -12.64 -12.14 -13.27
C GLU A 85 -11.67 -11.17 -12.60
N LEU A 86 -10.97 -11.64 -11.55
CA LEU A 86 -10.04 -10.83 -10.77
C LEU A 86 -8.69 -11.52 -10.62
N GLU A 87 -7.60 -10.80 -10.86
CA GLU A 87 -6.26 -11.32 -10.58
C GLU A 87 -6.07 -11.61 -9.08
N ASN A 88 -5.61 -12.82 -8.76
CA ASN A 88 -5.36 -13.28 -7.39
C ASN A 88 -4.02 -12.78 -6.82
N ARG A 89 -3.79 -11.48 -6.96
CA ARG A 89 -2.62 -10.79 -6.42
C ARG A 89 -2.69 -10.60 -4.90
N LEU A 90 -1.52 -10.43 -4.30
CA LEU A 90 -1.40 -10.12 -2.89
C LEU A 90 -1.96 -8.72 -2.59
N ARG A 91 -2.51 -8.55 -1.40
CA ARG A 91 -3.04 -7.28 -0.89
C ARG A 91 -2.45 -7.05 0.48
N MET A 92 -1.69 -5.98 0.59
CA MET A 92 -1.23 -5.46 1.87
C MET A 92 -2.15 -4.32 2.27
N ILE A 93 -2.70 -4.43 3.48
CA ILE A 93 -3.77 -3.59 3.99
C ILE A 93 -3.34 -3.08 5.37
N ILE A 94 -3.72 -1.84 5.65
CA ILE A 94 -3.64 -1.24 6.98
C ILE A 94 -4.98 -0.58 7.32
N ASP A 95 -5.39 -0.66 8.59
CA ASP A 95 -6.54 0.10 9.06
C ASP A 95 -6.18 1.59 9.15
N VAL A 96 -7.10 2.48 8.76
CA VAL A 96 -6.88 3.93 8.81
C VAL A 96 -6.55 4.44 10.21
N ARG A 97 -7.04 3.77 11.26
CA ARG A 97 -6.75 4.11 12.66
C ARG A 97 -5.33 3.72 13.03
N ASP A 98 -4.90 2.51 12.68
CA ASP A 98 -3.52 2.05 12.89
C ASP A 98 -2.53 2.96 12.16
N LEU A 99 -2.87 3.43 10.95
CA LEU A 99 -2.05 4.41 10.23
C LEU A 99 -1.98 5.77 10.97
N ALA A 100 -3.08 6.22 11.55
CA ALA A 100 -3.10 7.47 12.32
C ALA A 100 -2.23 7.36 13.58
N GLU A 101 -2.33 6.24 14.30
CA GLU A 101 -1.49 5.93 15.46
C GLU A 101 -0.01 5.84 15.06
N ALA A 102 0.31 5.19 13.93
CA ALA A 102 1.69 5.11 13.43
C ALA A 102 2.27 6.49 13.06
N LEU A 103 1.45 7.39 12.51
CA LEU A 103 1.87 8.77 12.22
C LEU A 103 2.12 9.57 13.50
N GLU A 104 1.28 9.41 14.53
CA GLU A 104 1.46 10.02 15.84
C GLU A 104 2.73 9.51 16.52
N MET A 105 2.93 8.19 16.57
CA MET A 105 4.14 7.58 17.14
C MET A 105 5.41 8.03 16.41
N ALA A 106 5.39 8.08 15.08
CA ALA A 106 6.54 8.56 14.30
C ALA A 106 6.85 10.04 14.53
N TYR A 107 5.84 10.85 14.88
CA TYR A 107 6.03 12.26 15.22
C TYR A 107 6.55 12.46 16.64
N GLU A 108 6.08 11.65 17.60
CA GLU A 108 6.44 11.80 19.01
C GLU A 108 7.79 11.18 19.38
N MET A 109 8.27 10.18 18.62
CA MET A 109 9.52 9.47 18.88
C MET A 109 10.73 10.30 18.43
N PRO A 110 11.57 10.81 19.35
CA PRO A 110 12.71 11.68 18.99
C PRO A 110 13.77 10.98 18.15
N GLU A 111 13.85 9.65 18.24
CA GLU A 111 14.77 8.81 17.46
C GLU A 111 14.19 8.39 16.10
N ALA A 112 12.98 8.82 15.75
CA ALA A 112 12.38 8.48 14.47
C ALA A 112 13.18 9.09 13.32
N GLU A 113 13.60 8.25 12.36
CA GLU A 113 14.38 8.71 11.22
C GLU A 113 14.09 7.96 9.93
N GLY A 114 14.17 8.71 8.83
CA GLY A 114 14.05 8.18 7.48
C GLY A 114 12.63 7.74 7.16
N ARG A 115 12.48 6.48 6.75
CA ARG A 115 11.23 5.92 6.19
C ARG A 115 10.72 4.80 7.08
N TYR A 116 9.41 4.61 7.09
CA TYR A 116 8.71 3.52 7.80
C TYR A 116 7.66 2.90 6.88
N ILE A 117 7.71 1.60 6.61
CA ILE A 117 6.64 0.92 5.88
C ILE A 117 5.51 0.58 6.83
N CYS A 118 4.30 1.07 6.54
CA CYS A 118 3.15 0.94 7.42
C CYS A 118 2.12 -0.04 6.84
N THR A 119 2.13 -1.28 7.33
CA THR A 119 1.23 -2.35 6.87
C THR A 119 0.95 -3.34 7.99
N ALA A 120 -0.28 -3.84 8.08
CA ALA A 120 -0.68 -4.75 9.18
C ALA A 120 -1.12 -6.13 8.67
N HIS A 121 -1.79 -6.18 7.53
CA HIS A 121 -2.43 -7.40 7.05
C HIS A 121 -2.04 -7.72 5.62
N THR A 122 -1.76 -8.99 5.37
CA THR A 122 -1.48 -9.52 4.04
C THR A 122 -2.51 -10.58 3.71
N THR A 123 -3.20 -10.45 2.58
CA THR A 123 -4.21 -11.40 2.12
C THR A 123 -4.20 -11.50 0.60
N ARG A 124 -4.68 -12.60 0.03
CA ARG A 124 -4.89 -12.69 -1.42
C ARG A 124 -6.26 -12.11 -1.79
N SER A 125 -6.39 -11.58 -3.01
CA SER A 125 -7.68 -11.08 -3.52
C SER A 125 -8.82 -12.08 -3.30
N GLN A 126 -8.58 -13.37 -3.56
CA GLN A 126 -9.58 -14.42 -3.40
C GLN A 126 -10.05 -14.59 -1.96
N ASP A 127 -9.11 -14.62 -1.00
CA ASP A 127 -9.42 -14.77 0.42
C ASP A 127 -10.18 -13.54 0.95
N LEU A 128 -9.83 -12.35 0.47
CA LEU A 128 -10.53 -11.11 0.78
C LEU A 128 -11.98 -11.16 0.27
N VAL A 129 -12.19 -11.56 -0.99
CA VAL A 129 -13.54 -11.71 -1.57
C VAL A 129 -14.35 -12.76 -0.83
N GLU A 130 -13.75 -13.88 -0.43
CA GLU A 130 -14.43 -14.92 0.35
C GLU A 130 -14.86 -14.42 1.73
N LYS A 131 -14.02 -13.64 2.42
CA LYS A 131 -14.41 -12.96 3.67
C LYS A 131 -15.58 -12.00 3.42
N LEU A 132 -15.50 -11.17 2.38
CA LEU A 132 -16.57 -10.23 2.03
C LEU A 132 -17.88 -10.93 1.69
N ARG A 133 -17.83 -12.08 1.00
CA ARG A 133 -19.00 -12.89 0.67
C ARG A 133 -19.74 -13.39 1.92
N ARG A 134 -19.01 -13.76 2.98
CA ARG A 134 -19.61 -14.20 4.24
C ARG A 134 -20.27 -13.06 5.00
N VAL A 135 -19.67 -11.87 4.99
CA VAL A 135 -20.21 -10.68 5.68
C VAL A 135 -21.37 -10.03 4.89
N TYR A 136 -21.28 -10.05 3.56
CA TYR A 136 -22.22 -9.41 2.63
C TYR A 136 -22.75 -10.40 1.59
N PRO A 137 -23.53 -11.43 2.00
CA PRO A 137 -23.94 -12.53 1.11
C PRO A 137 -24.89 -12.10 -0.01
N ASN A 138 -25.63 -11.01 0.17
CA ASN A 138 -26.63 -10.53 -0.78
C ASN A 138 -26.03 -9.64 -1.90
N TYR A 139 -24.71 -9.43 -1.89
CA TYR A 139 -24.01 -8.64 -2.89
C TYR A 139 -23.41 -9.54 -3.99
N THR A 140 -23.12 -8.95 -5.15
CA THR A 140 -22.45 -9.65 -6.25
C THR A 140 -20.94 -9.66 -6.00
N HIS A 141 -20.33 -10.84 -6.09
CA HIS A 141 -18.89 -11.03 -5.86
C HIS A 141 -18.22 -11.64 -7.10
N PRO A 142 -16.93 -11.33 -7.37
CA PRO A 142 -16.15 -12.01 -8.40
C PRO A 142 -16.17 -13.54 -8.21
N LYS A 143 -16.30 -14.27 -9.32
CA LYS A 143 -16.40 -15.75 -9.33
C LYS A 143 -15.14 -16.42 -9.87
N LYS A 144 -14.40 -15.74 -10.74
CA LYS A 144 -13.17 -16.28 -11.34
C LYS A 144 -11.96 -15.52 -10.84
N PHE A 145 -10.89 -16.26 -10.55
CA PHE A 145 -9.62 -15.70 -10.14
C PHE A 145 -8.51 -16.25 -11.02
N THR A 146 -7.73 -15.36 -11.64
CA THR A 146 -6.53 -15.74 -12.39
C THR A 146 -5.31 -15.72 -11.50
N GLU A 147 -4.28 -16.50 -11.86
CA GLU A 147 -3.01 -16.44 -11.13
C GLU A 147 -2.41 -15.04 -11.23
N GLY A 148 -2.22 -14.42 -10.07
CA GLY A 148 -1.49 -13.17 -9.97
C GLY A 148 0.02 -13.41 -9.98
N LYS A 149 0.77 -12.39 -10.38
CA LYS A 149 2.24 -12.41 -10.22
C LYS A 149 2.60 -12.64 -8.74
N GLU A 150 3.65 -13.43 -8.49
CA GLU A 150 4.22 -13.50 -7.15
C GLU A 150 4.71 -12.10 -6.74
N GLU A 151 4.11 -11.57 -5.68
CA GLU A 151 4.55 -10.33 -5.06
C GLU A 151 5.55 -10.65 -3.94
N GLU A 152 6.64 -9.90 -3.91
CA GLU A 152 7.71 -10.05 -2.93
C GLU A 152 7.21 -9.65 -1.53
N LYS A 153 7.62 -10.42 -0.50
CA LYS A 153 7.28 -10.12 0.89
C LYS A 153 7.81 -8.74 1.29
N ILE A 154 7.06 -8.01 2.11
CA ILE A 154 7.53 -6.79 2.76
C ILE A 154 7.94 -7.13 4.20
N CYS A 155 9.04 -6.55 4.66
CA CYS A 155 9.45 -6.48 6.05
C CYS A 155 9.26 -5.04 6.53
N SER A 156 8.58 -4.86 7.67
CA SER A 156 8.56 -3.60 8.39
C SER A 156 9.18 -3.89 9.75
N GLU A 157 10.50 -3.72 9.88
CA GLU A 157 11.22 -3.98 11.14
C GLU A 157 11.21 -2.75 12.06
N LYS A 158 10.75 -1.61 11.53
CA LYS A 158 10.75 -0.33 12.22
C LYS A 158 9.42 0.04 12.91
N LEU A 159 8.32 -0.68 12.62
CA LEU A 159 7.00 -0.50 13.24
C LEU A 159 6.52 -1.78 13.93
#